data_AF-A0A2E6IV60-F1
#
_entry.id   AF-A0A2E6IV60-F1
#
_cell.length_a   1.000
_cell.length_b   1.000
_cell.length_c   1.000
_cell.angle_alpha   90.00
_cell.angle_beta   90.00
_cell.angle_gamma   90.00
#
_symmetry.space_group_name_H-M   'P 1'
#
loop_
_entity.id
_entity.type
_entity.pdbx_description
1 polymer ?
#
loop_
_entity_poly.entity_id
_entity_poly.type
_entity_poly.pdbx_seq_one_letter_code
_entity_poly.pdbx_strand_id
1 'polypeptide(L)'
;MRYAIERLKERAEADPSILTSDVLTAAAEDDMEGMLADGTEGLMEVLAVSHSGMSVEAFQAVNLLLLVAATSAIAADQHVLPLSTDQIAHYRDVGEWIVHENRTRGSCFISRTDAAGHLVQIGLTKDRDYGYIGIFQKGVELGEGTNDVAILINGNLYAGASKNVVQGASGDYRGGQVVASDANRKQLRRDLEQQKEMIVFPDKPFTVSVNLDHMRNAIFEARECTTKLHGS
;
A
#
# COMPACT_ATOMS: atom_id res chain seq x y z
N MET A 1 14.00 -14.28 -2.73
CA MET A 1 15.47 -14.17 -2.77
C MET A 1 16.09 -14.71 -4.05
N ARG A 2 15.84 -15.97 -4.45
CA ARG A 2 16.41 -16.56 -5.69
C ARG A 2 16.22 -15.68 -6.96
N TYR A 3 15.01 -15.19 -7.20
CA TYR A 3 14.72 -14.27 -8.31
C TYR A 3 15.59 -12.99 -8.27
N ALA A 4 15.72 -12.38 -7.09
CA ALA A 4 16.51 -11.15 -6.91
C ALA A 4 17.99 -11.37 -7.27
N ILE A 5 18.55 -12.52 -6.87
CA ILE A 5 19.93 -12.90 -7.19
C ILE A 5 20.11 -13.13 -8.70
N GLU A 6 19.21 -13.90 -9.34
CA GLU A 6 19.25 -14.15 -10.79
C GLU A 6 19.12 -12.83 -11.58
N ARG A 7 18.26 -11.91 -11.12
CA ARG A 7 18.07 -10.60 -11.75
C ARG A 7 19.26 -9.66 -11.54
N LEU A 8 19.87 -9.67 -10.36
CA LEU A 8 21.09 -8.91 -10.08
C LEU A 8 22.21 -9.34 -11.03
N LYS A 9 22.40 -10.64 -11.23
CA LYS A 9 23.42 -11.19 -12.15
C LYS A 9 23.22 -10.72 -13.58
N GLU A 10 22.01 -10.89 -14.12
CA GLU A 10 21.67 -10.44 -15.48
C GLU A 10 21.99 -8.94 -15.67
N ARG A 11 21.72 -8.12 -14.65
CA ARG A 11 22.00 -6.69 -14.70
C ARG A 11 23.47 -6.36 -14.50
N ALA A 12 24.19 -7.10 -13.67
CA ALA A 12 25.62 -6.91 -13.46
C ALA A 12 26.42 -7.33 -14.71
N GLU A 13 25.93 -8.31 -15.47
CA GLU A 13 26.47 -8.66 -16.78
C GLU A 13 26.29 -7.51 -17.80
N ALA A 14 25.14 -6.83 -17.76
CA ALA A 14 24.83 -5.71 -18.64
C ALA A 14 25.50 -4.39 -18.20
N ASP A 15 25.62 -4.17 -16.91
CA ASP A 15 26.22 -3.00 -16.28
C ASP A 15 26.92 -3.39 -14.96
N PRO A 16 28.23 -3.71 -15.02
CA PRO A 16 29.00 -4.11 -13.83
C PRO A 16 29.10 -3.01 -12.77
N SER A 17 28.82 -1.75 -13.12
CA SER A 17 28.95 -0.63 -12.17
C SER A 17 27.92 -0.65 -11.05
N ILE A 18 26.88 -1.47 -11.17
CA ILE A 18 25.87 -1.67 -10.12
C ILE A 18 26.38 -2.48 -8.93
N LEU A 19 27.53 -3.16 -9.05
CA LEU A 19 28.16 -3.93 -7.99
C LEU A 19 28.97 -3.02 -7.06
N THR A 20 28.27 -2.17 -6.30
CA THR A 20 28.88 -1.12 -5.48
C THR A 20 29.33 -1.59 -4.09
N SER A 21 29.01 -2.84 -3.70
CA SER A 21 29.33 -3.41 -2.40
C SER A 21 29.82 -4.86 -2.51
N ASP A 22 30.49 -5.32 -1.46
CA ASP A 22 30.96 -6.71 -1.34
C ASP A 22 29.78 -7.69 -1.32
N VAL A 23 28.64 -7.30 -0.73
CA VAL A 23 27.40 -8.09 -0.71
C VAL A 23 26.84 -8.28 -2.12
N LEU A 24 26.80 -7.21 -2.93
CA LEU A 24 26.31 -7.28 -4.31
C LEU A 24 27.23 -8.12 -5.19
N THR A 25 28.55 -7.98 -4.98
CA THR A 25 29.57 -8.79 -5.66
C THR A 25 29.40 -10.27 -5.30
N ALA A 26 29.30 -10.60 -4.01
CA ALA A 26 29.08 -11.96 -3.54
C ALA A 26 27.78 -12.57 -4.09
N ALA A 27 26.69 -11.79 -4.12
CA ALA A 27 25.42 -12.23 -4.72
C ALA A 27 25.54 -12.49 -6.23
N ALA A 28 26.31 -11.69 -6.97
CA ALA A 28 26.56 -11.92 -8.39
C ALA A 28 27.41 -13.18 -8.65
N GLU A 29 28.26 -13.57 -7.71
CA GLU A 29 29.16 -14.72 -7.80
C GLU A 29 28.60 -16.03 -7.20
N ASP A 30 27.33 -16.07 -6.78
CA ASP A 30 26.73 -17.19 -6.02
C ASP A 30 27.37 -17.46 -4.65
N ASP A 31 28.13 -16.52 -4.10
CA ASP A 31 28.67 -16.63 -2.74
C ASP A 31 27.59 -16.27 -1.69
N MET A 32 26.88 -17.31 -1.26
CA MET A 32 25.82 -17.20 -0.25
C MET A 32 26.33 -16.81 1.13
N GLU A 33 27.59 -17.12 1.47
CA GLU A 33 28.16 -16.79 2.78
C GLU A 33 28.52 -15.30 2.81
N GLY A 34 29.17 -14.80 1.76
CA GLY A 34 29.45 -13.37 1.58
C GLY A 34 28.19 -12.53 1.47
N MET A 35 27.15 -13.01 0.78
CA MET A 35 25.87 -12.30 0.65
C MET A 35 25.13 -12.15 2.00
N LEU A 36 25.34 -13.09 2.93
CA LEU A 36 24.67 -13.10 4.23
C LEU A 36 25.51 -12.46 5.35
N ALA A 37 26.74 -12.02 5.06
CA ALA A 37 27.66 -11.45 6.04
C ALA A 37 27.07 -10.23 6.76
N ASP A 38 26.32 -9.39 6.03
CA ASP A 38 25.67 -8.19 6.55
C ASP A 38 24.20 -8.42 6.97
N GLY A 39 23.79 -9.68 7.07
CA GLY A 39 22.46 -10.07 7.53
C GLY A 39 21.34 -9.45 6.71
N THR A 40 20.35 -8.88 7.39
CA THR A 40 19.14 -8.35 6.72
C THR A 40 19.41 -7.10 5.88
N GLU A 41 20.37 -6.26 6.25
CA GLU A 41 20.70 -5.04 5.50
C GLU A 41 21.30 -5.39 4.13
N GLY A 42 22.22 -6.36 4.08
CA GLY A 42 22.78 -6.86 2.82
C GLY A 42 21.71 -7.48 1.90
N LEU A 43 20.76 -8.23 2.47
CA LEU A 43 19.64 -8.80 1.70
C LEU A 43 18.73 -7.71 1.12
N MET A 44 18.53 -6.61 1.84
CA MET A 44 17.77 -5.46 1.36
C MET A 44 18.49 -4.73 0.23
N GLU A 45 19.82 -4.66 0.27
CA GLU A 45 20.63 -4.08 -0.80
C GLU A 45 20.49 -4.89 -2.10
N VAL A 46 20.59 -6.22 -2.02
CA VAL A 46 20.37 -7.12 -3.18
C VAL A 46 18.95 -6.96 -3.74
N LEU A 47 17.95 -6.82 -2.87
CA LEU A 47 16.58 -6.55 -3.30
C LEU A 47 16.44 -5.18 -3.98
N ALA A 48 17.05 -4.13 -3.44
CA ALA A 48 16.98 -2.79 -4.00
C ALA A 48 17.64 -2.74 -5.40
N VAL A 49 18.85 -3.30 -5.55
CA VAL A 49 19.57 -3.28 -6.83
C VAL A 49 18.91 -4.21 -7.85
N SER A 50 18.39 -5.38 -7.47
CA SER A 50 17.72 -6.28 -8.41
C SER A 50 16.44 -5.66 -9.02
N HIS A 51 15.77 -4.76 -8.30
CA HIS A 51 14.53 -4.13 -8.75
C HIS A 51 14.68 -2.67 -9.19
N SER A 52 15.88 -2.08 -9.11
CA SER A 52 16.09 -0.67 -9.47
C SER A 52 15.75 -0.40 -10.95
N GLY A 53 14.93 0.60 -11.23
CA GLY A 53 14.52 0.93 -12.61
C GLY A 53 13.49 -0.03 -13.25
N MET A 54 12.96 -0.99 -12.49
CA MET A 54 11.75 -1.71 -12.90
C MET A 54 10.52 -0.81 -12.70
N SER A 55 9.59 -0.84 -13.65
CA SER A 55 8.26 -0.27 -13.40
C SER A 55 7.49 -1.18 -12.44
N VAL A 56 6.50 -0.63 -11.74
CA VAL A 56 5.67 -1.41 -10.81
C VAL A 56 4.92 -2.53 -11.55
N GLU A 57 4.52 -2.29 -12.80
CA GLU A 57 3.91 -3.29 -13.67
C GLU A 57 4.89 -4.42 -14.02
N ALA A 58 6.15 -4.08 -14.30
CA ALA A 58 7.19 -5.08 -14.54
C ALA A 58 7.46 -5.91 -13.27
N PHE A 59 7.44 -5.28 -12.09
CA PHE A 59 7.55 -5.98 -10.80
C PHE A 59 6.36 -6.93 -10.55
N GLN A 60 5.14 -6.51 -10.87
CA GLN A 60 3.94 -7.36 -10.75
C GLN A 60 3.93 -8.51 -11.76
N ALA A 61 4.48 -8.30 -12.96
CA ALA A 61 4.56 -9.32 -14.01
C ALA A 61 5.52 -10.47 -13.67
N VAL A 62 6.48 -10.28 -12.76
CA VAL A 62 7.40 -11.34 -12.28
C VAL A 62 6.65 -12.49 -11.60
N ASN A 63 5.49 -12.21 -10.99
CA ASN A 63 4.62 -13.24 -10.42
C ASN A 63 3.68 -13.91 -11.45
N LEU A 64 3.71 -13.46 -12.72
CA LEU A 64 2.72 -13.83 -13.73
C LEU A 64 3.26 -14.77 -14.82
N LEU A 65 4.34 -15.52 -14.55
CA LEU A 65 4.81 -16.58 -15.47
C LEU A 65 4.30 -17.98 -15.12
N LEU A 66 3.40 -18.10 -14.13
CA LEU A 66 2.67 -19.34 -13.86
C LEU A 66 1.20 -18.98 -13.63
N LEU A 67 0.40 -19.00 -14.71
CA LEU A 67 -0.98 -19.52 -14.78
C LEU A 67 -1.69 -18.96 -16.03
N VAL A 68 -1.84 -19.83 -17.02
CA VAL A 68 -2.85 -19.67 -18.07
C VAL A 68 -4.22 -19.94 -17.43
N ALA A 69 -5.21 -19.12 -17.81
CA ALA A 69 -6.65 -19.18 -17.51
C ALA A 69 -7.14 -18.62 -16.17
N ALA A 70 -7.60 -17.35 -16.21
CA ALA A 70 -8.85 -16.92 -15.59
C ALA A 70 -9.32 -15.60 -16.23
N THR A 71 -10.03 -15.68 -17.35
CA THR A 71 -10.95 -14.62 -17.74
C THR A 71 -12.08 -14.54 -16.72
N SER A 72 -12.25 -13.36 -16.11
CA SER A 72 -13.41 -12.80 -15.38
C SER A 72 -13.16 -12.47 -13.91
N ALA A 73 -12.67 -11.25 -13.61
CA ALA A 73 -12.99 -10.50 -12.39
C ALA A 73 -12.35 -9.08 -12.42
N ILE A 74 -12.83 -8.20 -13.29
CA ILE A 74 -12.54 -6.76 -13.17
C ILE A 74 -13.89 -6.05 -13.10
N ALA A 75 -14.48 -5.93 -11.91
CA ALA A 75 -15.57 -4.96 -11.65
C ALA A 75 -16.05 -4.86 -10.18
N ALA A 76 -15.82 -5.85 -9.32
CA ALA A 76 -16.53 -5.88 -8.02
C ALA A 76 -15.99 -4.88 -6.96
N ASP A 77 -14.72 -4.48 -7.04
CA ASP A 77 -14.04 -3.81 -5.92
C ASP A 77 -13.95 -2.28 -6.00
N GLN A 78 -14.43 -1.64 -7.08
CA GLN A 78 -14.45 -0.17 -7.14
C GLN A 78 -15.60 0.47 -6.34
N HIS A 79 -16.59 -0.33 -5.91
CA HIS A 79 -17.76 0.19 -5.20
C HIS A 79 -17.48 0.58 -3.74
N VAL A 80 -16.35 0.17 -3.17
CA VAL A 80 -16.00 0.48 -1.76
C VAL A 80 -15.38 1.87 -1.57
N LEU A 81 -14.95 2.49 -2.66
CA LEU A 81 -14.22 3.75 -2.63
C LEU A 81 -15.18 4.94 -2.50
N PRO A 82 -14.92 5.87 -1.57
CA PRO A 82 -15.71 7.09 -1.45
C PRO A 82 -15.68 7.93 -2.73
N LEU A 83 -16.82 8.52 -3.09
CA LEU A 83 -16.96 9.52 -4.15
C LEU A 83 -17.40 10.89 -3.58
N SER A 84 -17.24 11.98 -4.33
CA SER A 84 -17.62 13.35 -3.93
C SER A 84 -19.12 13.47 -3.73
N THR A 85 -19.86 12.61 -4.40
CA THR A 85 -21.32 12.53 -4.33
C THR A 85 -21.80 11.69 -3.15
N ASP A 86 -20.89 11.05 -2.41
CA ASP A 86 -21.27 10.20 -1.29
C ASP A 86 -21.68 11.05 -0.08
N GLN A 87 -22.72 10.60 0.61
CA GLN A 87 -23.17 11.19 1.86
C GLN A 87 -22.29 10.70 3.00
N ILE A 88 -21.27 11.48 3.29
CA ILE A 88 -20.30 11.21 4.36
C ILE A 88 -20.68 12.02 5.61
N ALA A 89 -20.73 11.35 6.76
CA ALA A 89 -20.99 11.98 8.05
C ALA A 89 -19.95 11.54 9.08
N HIS A 90 -19.65 12.43 10.03
CA HIS A 90 -18.87 12.07 11.22
C HIS A 90 -19.65 11.06 12.07
N TYR A 91 -18.97 10.01 12.53
CA TYR A 91 -19.52 9.02 13.46
C TYR A 91 -18.96 9.22 14.87
N ARG A 92 -17.64 9.14 15.03
CA ARG A 92 -16.93 9.38 16.30
C ARG A 92 -15.43 9.56 16.10
N ASP A 93 -14.78 10.06 17.14
CA ASP A 93 -13.32 10.12 17.23
C ASP A 93 -12.78 8.96 18.09
N VAL A 94 -11.63 8.42 17.70
CA VAL A 94 -10.90 7.34 18.37
C VAL A 94 -9.41 7.70 18.38
N GLY A 95 -8.99 8.45 19.39
CA GLY A 95 -7.65 9.03 19.41
C GLY A 95 -7.48 10.01 18.25
N GLU A 96 -6.46 9.80 17.44
CA GLU A 96 -6.19 10.62 16.23
C GLU A 96 -6.97 10.17 14.99
N TRP A 97 -7.73 9.07 15.10
CA TRP A 97 -8.57 8.56 14.01
C TRP A 97 -9.99 9.07 14.14
N ILE A 98 -10.57 9.45 13.01
CA ILE A 98 -11.99 9.81 12.88
C ILE A 98 -12.68 8.67 12.14
N VAL A 99 -13.78 8.18 12.68
CA VAL A 99 -14.67 7.22 12.02
C VAL A 99 -15.73 8.00 11.26
N HIS A 100 -15.93 7.66 9.99
CA HIS A 100 -16.89 8.30 9.10
C HIS A 100 -17.91 7.28 8.61
N GLU A 101 -19.18 7.65 8.66
CA GLU A 101 -20.25 6.97 7.94
C GLU A 101 -20.16 7.32 6.46
N ASN A 102 -20.20 6.32 5.57
CA ASN A 102 -20.55 6.54 4.18
C ASN A 102 -21.94 5.93 3.92
N ARG A 103 -22.97 6.76 4.06
CA ARG A 103 -24.37 6.34 3.95
C ARG A 103 -24.75 5.92 2.53
N THR A 104 -24.10 6.51 1.53
CA THR A 104 -24.29 6.12 0.12
C THR A 104 -23.74 4.71 -0.15
N ARG A 105 -22.63 4.34 0.49
CA ARG A 105 -21.99 3.03 0.30
C ARG A 105 -22.44 1.97 1.30
N GLY A 106 -23.13 2.35 2.38
CA GLY A 106 -23.50 1.40 3.44
C GLY A 106 -22.28 0.81 4.15
N SER A 107 -21.18 1.56 4.22
CA SER A 107 -20.00 1.15 4.97
C SER A 107 -19.34 2.34 5.63
N CYS A 108 -18.48 2.09 6.60
CA CYS A 108 -17.73 3.13 7.28
C CYS A 108 -16.24 3.02 6.98
N PHE A 109 -15.55 4.15 7.08
CA PHE A 109 -14.11 4.22 6.92
C PHE A 109 -13.53 5.07 8.06
N ILE A 110 -12.23 4.89 8.32
CA ILE A 110 -11.50 5.73 9.25
C ILE A 110 -10.56 6.66 8.48
N SER A 111 -10.31 7.85 9.02
CA SER A 111 -9.26 8.71 8.51
C SER A 111 -8.48 9.37 9.62
N ARG A 112 -7.24 9.75 9.32
CA ARG A 112 -6.36 10.53 10.19
C ARG A 112 -5.61 11.52 9.31
N THR A 113 -5.39 12.72 9.82
CA THR A 113 -4.50 13.71 9.20
C THR A 113 -3.36 14.01 10.16
N ASP A 114 -2.12 14.06 9.67
CA ASP A 114 -0.96 14.47 10.48
C ASP A 114 -0.71 15.99 10.40
N ALA A 115 0.31 16.46 11.13
CA ALA A 115 0.68 17.88 11.17
C ALA A 115 1.24 18.39 9.83
N ALA A 116 1.78 17.50 8.98
CA ALA A 116 2.26 17.82 7.63
C ALA A 116 1.11 17.85 6.61
N GLY A 117 -0.11 17.50 7.03
CA GLY A 117 -1.30 17.49 6.19
C GLY A 117 -1.45 16.22 5.36
N HIS A 118 -0.72 15.14 5.64
CA HIS A 118 -0.96 13.83 5.03
C HIS A 118 -2.26 13.24 5.60
N LEU A 119 -3.19 12.94 4.71
CA LEU A 119 -4.45 12.28 5.02
C LEU A 119 -4.32 10.80 4.70
N VAL A 120 -4.55 9.96 5.70
CA VAL A 120 -4.70 8.52 5.55
C VAL A 120 -6.15 8.14 5.72
N GLN A 121 -6.62 7.25 4.87
CA GLN A 121 -7.98 6.71 4.90
C GLN A 121 -7.92 5.19 4.81
N ILE A 122 -8.70 4.49 5.63
CA ILE A 122 -8.85 3.04 5.56
C ILE A 122 -10.34 2.72 5.59
N GLY A 123 -10.85 2.17 4.49
CA GLY A 123 -12.28 1.88 4.36
C GLY A 123 -12.62 0.41 4.42
N LEU A 124 -13.82 0.13 4.91
CA LEU A 124 -14.37 -1.21 5.00
C LEU A 124 -15.37 -1.47 3.88
N THR A 125 -15.51 -2.74 3.52
CA THR A 125 -16.62 -3.27 2.73
C THR A 125 -17.91 -3.29 3.56
N LYS A 126 -19.05 -3.52 2.91
CA LYS A 126 -20.35 -3.75 3.58
C LYS A 126 -20.32 -4.93 4.54
N ASP A 127 -19.47 -5.92 4.26
CA ASP A 127 -19.27 -7.10 5.10
C ASP A 127 -18.32 -6.85 6.28
N ARG A 128 -17.82 -5.61 6.43
CA ARG A 128 -16.97 -5.13 7.53
C ARG A 128 -15.51 -5.61 7.46
N ASP A 129 -15.11 -6.09 6.29
CA ASP A 129 -13.72 -6.41 5.97
C ASP A 129 -13.00 -5.20 5.36
N TYR A 130 -11.66 -5.24 5.32
CA TYR A 130 -10.86 -4.18 4.70
C TYR A 130 -11.16 -4.10 3.20
N GLY A 131 -11.50 -2.89 2.74
CA GLY A 131 -11.85 -2.59 1.36
C GLY A 131 -10.79 -1.78 0.62
N TYR A 132 -10.16 -0.80 1.28
CA TYR A 132 -9.05 -0.04 0.69
C TYR A 132 -8.22 0.70 1.74
N ILE A 133 -7.04 1.14 1.32
CA ILE A 133 -6.20 2.13 2.01
C ILE A 133 -5.91 3.25 1.03
N GLY A 134 -6.18 4.49 1.39
CA GLY A 134 -5.92 5.69 0.61
C GLY A 134 -4.98 6.63 1.34
N ILE A 135 -4.06 7.27 0.62
CA ILE A 135 -3.10 8.22 1.18
C ILE A 135 -2.98 9.42 0.28
N PHE A 136 -3.09 10.61 0.87
CA PHE A 136 -3.32 11.84 0.14
C PHE A 136 -2.60 13.03 0.78
N GLN A 137 -2.17 13.99 -0.03
CA GLN A 137 -1.47 15.20 0.40
C GLN A 137 -1.97 16.42 -0.36
N LYS A 138 -2.00 17.59 0.29
CA LYS A 138 -2.34 18.85 -0.38
C LYS A 138 -1.17 19.38 -1.23
N GLY A 139 -1.49 19.98 -2.38
CA GLY A 139 -0.54 20.83 -3.11
C GLY A 139 0.59 20.10 -3.86
N VAL A 140 0.48 18.78 -4.03
CA VAL A 140 1.41 17.98 -4.83
C VAL A 140 0.81 17.74 -6.22
N GLU A 141 1.54 18.08 -7.28
CA GLU A 141 1.24 17.60 -8.64
C GLU A 141 1.82 16.20 -8.80
N LEU A 142 0.94 15.19 -8.81
CA LEU A 142 1.33 13.82 -9.17
C LEU A 142 1.29 13.71 -10.69
N GLY A 143 2.43 13.39 -11.32
CA GLY A 143 2.54 13.27 -12.78
C GLY A 143 1.85 12.02 -13.31
N GLU A 144 1.32 12.07 -14.54
CA GLU A 144 0.72 10.90 -15.18
C GLU A 144 1.73 9.74 -15.29
N GLY A 145 1.34 8.54 -14.86
CA GLY A 145 2.19 7.34 -14.87
C GLY A 145 3.18 7.24 -13.70
N THR A 146 3.34 8.27 -12.88
CA THR A 146 4.00 8.20 -11.55
C THR A 146 3.03 7.79 -10.43
N ASN A 147 1.96 7.14 -10.86
CA ASN A 147 0.63 7.15 -10.28
C ASN A 147 0.36 5.92 -9.40
N ASP A 148 1.37 5.11 -9.11
CA ASP A 148 1.18 3.96 -8.24
C ASP A 148 1.48 4.33 -6.79
N VAL A 149 0.47 4.21 -5.93
CA VAL A 149 0.68 4.22 -4.49
C VAL A 149 1.24 2.88 -4.10
N ALA A 150 2.46 2.91 -3.56
CA ALA A 150 3.11 1.76 -2.97
C ALA A 150 3.12 1.94 -1.45
N ILE A 151 2.50 1.01 -0.73
CA ILE A 151 2.43 0.98 0.72
C ILE A 151 3.16 -0.27 1.20
N LEU A 152 4.15 -0.10 2.07
CA LEU A 152 4.89 -1.17 2.71
C LEU A 152 4.39 -1.34 4.15
N ILE A 153 3.90 -2.54 4.48
CA ILE A 153 3.45 -2.89 5.83
C ILE A 153 4.02 -4.26 6.14
N ASN A 154 4.72 -4.40 7.27
CA ASN A 154 5.31 -5.67 7.68
C ASN A 154 6.23 -6.30 6.60
N GLY A 155 6.93 -5.48 5.82
CA GLY A 155 7.76 -5.96 4.70
C GLY A 155 7.00 -6.39 3.44
N ASN A 156 5.66 -6.33 3.44
CA ASN A 156 4.83 -6.63 2.27
C ASN A 156 4.45 -5.36 1.52
N LEU A 157 4.72 -5.35 0.21
CA LEU A 157 4.42 -4.24 -0.68
C LEU A 157 3.01 -4.36 -1.26
N TYR A 158 2.24 -3.29 -1.13
CA TYR A 158 0.91 -3.14 -1.69
C TYR A 158 0.90 -2.01 -2.69
N ALA A 159 0.64 -2.32 -3.96
CA ALA A 159 0.54 -1.34 -5.02
C ALA A 159 -0.93 -1.04 -5.35
N GLY A 160 -1.21 0.22 -5.66
CA GLY A 160 -2.55 0.73 -5.93
C GLY A 160 -2.52 1.90 -6.89
N ALA A 161 -3.65 2.20 -7.52
CA ALA A 161 -3.72 3.25 -8.54
C ALA A 161 -3.91 4.65 -7.94
N SER A 162 -3.37 5.66 -8.62
CA SER A 162 -3.57 7.06 -8.30
C SER A 162 -5.03 7.42 -8.53
N LYS A 163 -5.59 8.20 -7.63
CA LYS A 163 -6.90 8.81 -7.81
C LYS A 163 -6.93 10.13 -7.06
N ASN A 164 -7.56 11.14 -7.66
CA ASN A 164 -7.86 12.37 -6.94
C ASN A 164 -8.77 12.03 -5.75
N VAL A 165 -8.52 12.65 -4.59
CA VAL A 165 -9.40 12.47 -3.42
C VAL A 165 -10.77 12.99 -3.77
N VAL A 166 -11.76 12.18 -3.46
CA VAL A 166 -13.15 12.58 -3.50
C VAL A 166 -13.59 12.80 -2.06
N GLN A 167 -13.58 14.06 -1.62
CA GLN A 167 -13.83 14.41 -0.21
C GLN A 167 -15.12 15.20 -0.03
N GLY A 168 -15.85 14.86 1.04
CA GLY A 168 -16.80 15.73 1.74
C GLY A 168 -16.12 16.80 2.63
N ALA A 169 -14.90 17.21 2.29
CA ALA A 169 -14.22 18.37 2.87
C ALA A 169 -13.29 18.96 1.80
N SER A 170 -13.59 20.16 1.34
CA SER A 170 -12.75 21.05 0.52
C SER A 170 -11.22 20.85 0.64
N GLY A 171 -10.53 20.61 -0.49
CA GLY A 171 -9.08 20.83 -0.59
C GLY A 171 -8.39 20.15 -1.77
N ASP A 172 -7.29 20.74 -2.23
CA ASP A 172 -6.40 20.30 -3.33
C ASP A 172 -5.60 19.01 -3.01
N TYR A 173 -6.27 18.01 -2.41
CA TYR A 173 -5.66 16.73 -2.05
C TYR A 173 -5.48 15.84 -3.27
N ARG A 174 -4.24 15.37 -3.47
CA ARG A 174 -3.88 14.37 -4.46
C ARG A 174 -3.22 13.17 -3.80
N GLY A 175 -3.37 11.99 -4.40
CA GLY A 175 -2.78 10.77 -3.88
C GLY A 175 -3.27 9.55 -4.63
N GLY A 176 -3.37 8.43 -3.93
CA GLY A 176 -3.87 7.20 -4.50
C GLY A 176 -4.24 6.18 -3.44
N GLN A 177 -4.61 5.01 -3.92
CA GLN A 177 -5.27 4.02 -3.07
C GLN A 177 -4.96 2.60 -3.51
N VAL A 178 -4.74 1.75 -2.51
CA VAL A 178 -4.68 0.30 -2.65
C VAL A 178 -6.06 -0.25 -2.35
N VAL A 179 -6.64 -0.99 -3.30
CA VAL A 179 -7.90 -1.70 -3.09
C VAL A 179 -7.63 -3.12 -2.64
N ALA A 180 -8.36 -3.55 -1.61
CA ALA A 180 -8.22 -4.88 -1.03
C ALA A 180 -9.10 -5.89 -1.80
N SER A 181 -8.45 -6.76 -2.57
CA SER A 181 -9.08 -7.85 -3.31
C SER A 181 -9.07 -9.15 -2.51
N ASP A 182 -9.85 -10.15 -2.94
CA ASP A 182 -9.88 -11.46 -2.29
C ASP A 182 -8.49 -12.09 -2.15
N ALA A 183 -7.59 -11.82 -3.11
CA ALA A 183 -6.22 -12.32 -3.13
C ALA A 183 -5.33 -11.70 -2.03
N ASN A 184 -5.48 -10.41 -1.73
CA ASN A 184 -4.57 -9.69 -0.82
C ASN A 184 -5.20 -9.34 0.55
N ARG A 185 -6.53 -9.33 0.67
CA ARG A 185 -7.28 -8.82 1.84
C ARG A 185 -6.89 -9.51 3.15
N LYS A 186 -6.72 -10.83 3.11
CA LYS A 186 -6.35 -11.60 4.30
C LYS A 186 -4.96 -11.24 4.82
N GLN A 187 -4.01 -10.96 3.92
CA GLN A 187 -2.65 -10.54 4.28
C GLN A 187 -2.66 -9.08 4.75
N LEU A 188 -3.31 -8.20 4.01
CA LEU A 188 -3.44 -6.78 4.36
C LEU A 188 -4.02 -6.57 5.75
N ARG A 189 -5.10 -7.29 6.09
CA ARG A 189 -5.67 -7.27 7.44
C ARG A 189 -4.64 -7.65 8.50
N ARG A 190 -3.89 -8.74 8.30
CA ARG A 190 -2.88 -9.19 9.28
C ARG A 190 -1.82 -8.13 9.48
N ASP A 191 -1.31 -7.58 8.40
CA ASP A 191 -0.20 -6.62 8.46
C ASP A 191 -0.63 -5.31 9.12
N LEU A 192 -1.82 -4.80 8.78
CA LEU A 192 -2.40 -3.64 9.47
C LEU A 192 -2.64 -3.91 10.96
N GLU A 193 -3.26 -5.04 11.31
CA GLU A 193 -3.64 -5.33 12.70
C GLU A 193 -2.43 -5.70 13.60
N GLN A 194 -1.27 -6.03 13.03
CA GLN A 194 -0.06 -6.40 13.78
C GLN A 194 0.96 -5.27 13.89
N GLN A 195 1.05 -4.40 12.89
CA GLN A 195 2.07 -3.36 12.85
C GLN A 195 1.62 -2.05 13.48
N LYS A 196 2.60 -1.31 13.99
CA LYS A 196 2.39 0.04 14.54
C LYS A 196 2.65 1.14 13.52
N GLU A 197 3.20 0.79 12.37
CA GLU A 197 3.64 1.74 11.38
C GLU A 197 3.40 1.20 9.97
N MET A 198 3.12 2.09 9.04
CA MET A 198 3.15 1.81 7.61
C MET A 198 3.98 2.85 6.89
N ILE A 199 4.66 2.43 5.83
CA ILE A 199 5.52 3.29 5.01
C ILE A 199 4.84 3.48 3.65
N VAL A 200 4.78 4.72 3.19
CA VAL A 200 4.14 5.11 1.93
C VAL A 200 5.21 5.65 0.99
N PHE A 201 5.16 5.20 -0.26
CA PHE A 201 6.16 5.52 -1.27
C PHE A 201 7.59 5.18 -0.84
N PRO A 202 7.86 3.93 -0.39
CA PRO A 202 9.14 3.56 0.21
C PRO A 202 10.36 3.87 -0.68
N ASP A 203 10.18 3.88 -2.00
CA ASP A 203 11.24 4.09 -2.99
C ASP A 203 11.30 5.53 -3.54
N LYS A 204 10.65 6.49 -2.87
CA LYS A 204 10.58 7.89 -3.31
C LYS A 204 11.21 8.82 -2.26
N PRO A 205 11.77 9.98 -2.67
CA PRO A 205 12.35 10.95 -1.71
C PRO A 205 11.32 11.58 -0.76
N PHE A 206 10.02 11.32 -0.97
CA PHE A 206 8.90 11.79 -0.16
C PHE A 206 8.23 10.66 0.64
N THR A 207 9.00 9.64 1.05
CA THR A 207 8.51 8.56 1.91
C THR A 207 7.81 9.12 3.15
N VAL A 208 6.57 8.69 3.38
CA VAL A 208 5.79 9.06 4.56
C VAL A 208 5.70 7.87 5.49
N SER A 209 6.09 8.05 6.75
CA SER A 209 5.84 7.07 7.79
C SER A 209 4.58 7.42 8.57
N VAL A 210 3.65 6.48 8.69
CA VAL A 210 2.36 6.69 9.35
C VAL A 210 2.25 5.79 10.57
N ASN A 211 2.09 6.41 11.74
CA ASN A 211 1.78 5.71 12.98
C ASN A 211 0.33 5.18 12.97
N LEU A 212 0.16 3.89 13.26
CA LEU A 212 -1.10 3.14 13.31
C LEU A 212 -1.63 2.93 14.74
N ASP A 213 -1.10 3.65 15.73
CA ASP A 213 -1.61 3.64 17.09
C ASP A 213 -3.12 3.96 17.09
N HIS A 214 -3.86 3.25 17.95
CA HIS A 214 -5.32 3.29 18.04
C HIS A 214 -6.10 2.87 16.78
N MET A 215 -5.43 2.51 15.67
CA MET A 215 -6.09 2.09 14.43
C MET A 215 -7.01 0.89 14.64
N ARG A 216 -6.58 -0.11 15.42
CA ARG A 216 -7.41 -1.30 15.71
C ARG A 216 -8.73 -0.95 16.40
N ASN A 217 -8.70 0.01 17.32
CA ASN A 217 -9.92 0.47 18.00
C ASN A 217 -10.79 1.27 17.02
N ALA A 218 -10.19 2.10 16.17
CA ALA A 218 -10.92 2.85 15.15
C ALA A 218 -11.58 1.91 14.12
N ILE A 219 -10.90 0.84 13.70
CA ILE A 219 -11.46 -0.19 12.82
C ILE A 219 -12.58 -0.95 13.52
N PHE A 220 -12.42 -1.30 14.80
CA PHE A 220 -13.51 -1.90 15.58
C PHE A 220 -14.76 -1.00 15.53
N GLU A 221 -14.61 0.29 15.79
CA GLU A 221 -15.72 1.26 15.73
C GLU A 221 -16.30 1.45 14.32
N ALA A 222 -15.47 1.36 13.28
CA ALA A 222 -15.94 1.38 11.90
C ALA A 222 -16.75 0.14 11.53
N ARG A 223 -16.42 -1.04 12.09
CA ARG A 223 -17.22 -2.26 11.94
C ARG A 223 -18.59 -2.11 12.61
N GLU A 224 -18.63 -1.56 13.83
CA GLU A 224 -19.88 -1.26 14.55
C GLU A 224 -20.74 -0.23 13.80
N CYS A 225 -20.11 0.83 13.28
CA CYS A 225 -20.74 1.83 12.43
C CYS A 225 -21.38 1.19 11.19
N THR A 226 -20.65 0.31 10.50
CA THR A 226 -21.15 -0.39 9.31
C THR A 226 -22.33 -1.31 9.65
N THR A 227 -22.30 -1.99 10.81
CA THR A 227 -23.45 -2.77 11.30
C THR A 227 -24.68 -1.89 11.54
N LYS A 228 -24.52 -0.71 12.16
CA LYS A 228 -25.63 0.23 12.40
C LYS A 228 -26.27 0.73 11.12
N LEU A 229 -25.47 1.00 10.07
CA LEU A 229 -25.99 1.44 8.77
C LEU A 229 -26.91 0.41 8.10
N HIS A 230 -26.78 -0.88 8.44
CA HIS A 230 -27.60 -1.94 7.87
C HIS A 230 -28.85 -2.30 8.69
N GLY A 231 -29.13 -1.57 9.79
CA GLY A 231 -30.28 -1.84 10.65
C GLY A 231 -30.09 -3.13 11.43
N SER A 232 -29.48 -3.01 12.62
CA SER A 232 -29.40 -4.09 13.61
C SER A 232 -30.76 -4.53 14.10
#